data_AF-A0A964J756-F1
#
_entry.id   AF-A0A964J756-F1
#
_cell.length_a   1.000
_cell.length_b   1.000
_cell.length_c   1.000
_cell.angle_alpha   90.00
_cell.angle_beta   90.00
_cell.angle_gamma   90.00
#
_symmetry.space_group_name_H-M   'P 1'
#
loop_
_entity.id
_entity.type
_entity.pdbx_description
1 polymer ?
#
loop_
_entity_poly.entity_id
_entity_poly.type
_entity_poly.pdbx_seq_one_letter_code
_entity_poly.pdbx_strand_id
1 'polypeptide(L)'
;MHDDLPFFANPHNWVAISVVLFLAIFGRKVWAALTQMLDARAEAVRTELAEAARLRREAEAMLEEAKLRRHVALQEAQRVLEGAQTEAARVTESAAAEAAASAKRRERMAIDRIAAAEKAAVDEVRITAAEVATAAARDVIGQTLTAEADLRLVERAIGQLPAALRTA
;
A
#
# COMPACT_ATOMS: atom_id res chain seq x y z
N MET A 1 114.39 -30.15 3.38
CA MET A 1 114.03 -31.11 4.43
C MET A 1 112.52 -31.01 4.59
N HIS A 2 111.79 -31.74 3.73
CA HIS A 2 110.35 -31.87 3.84
C HIS A 2 110.11 -32.87 4.95
N ASP A 3 109.91 -32.37 6.17
CA ASP A 3 109.35 -33.19 7.23
C ASP A 3 107.87 -33.37 6.89
N ASP A 4 107.61 -34.33 6.00
CA ASP A 4 106.28 -34.88 5.78
C ASP A 4 105.90 -35.60 7.08
N LEU A 5 105.40 -34.82 8.05
CA LEU A 5 104.67 -35.37 9.18
C LEU A 5 103.64 -36.34 8.58
N PRO A 6 103.60 -37.61 9.01
CA PRO A 6 102.69 -38.59 8.44
C PRO A 6 101.27 -38.01 8.44
N PHE A 7 100.43 -38.32 7.45
CA PHE A 7 99.07 -37.78 7.29
C PHE A 7 98.26 -37.71 8.60
N PHE A 8 98.52 -38.65 9.51
CA PHE A 8 97.91 -38.80 10.82
C PHE A 8 98.51 -37.96 11.97
N ALA A 9 99.66 -37.32 11.79
CA ALA A 9 100.34 -36.45 12.76
C ALA A 9 100.01 -34.97 12.61
N ASN A 10 99.29 -34.58 11.55
CA ASN A 10 98.92 -33.19 11.29
C ASN A 10 97.51 -32.88 11.88
N PRO A 11 97.37 -32.03 12.92
CA PRO A 11 96.10 -31.78 13.60
C PRO A 11 94.98 -31.28 12.69
N HIS A 12 95.31 -30.54 11.64
CA HIS A 12 94.34 -30.03 10.66
C HIS A 12 93.60 -31.16 9.91
N ASN A 13 94.27 -32.29 9.65
CA ASN A 13 93.64 -33.43 8.95
C ASN A 13 92.59 -34.12 9.83
N TRP A 14 92.83 -34.24 11.14
CA TRP A 14 91.85 -34.77 12.09
C TRP A 14 90.64 -33.86 12.25
N VAL A 15 90.83 -32.54 12.20
CA VAL A 15 89.71 -31.57 12.18
C VAL A 15 88.89 -31.71 10.91
N ALA A 16 89.54 -31.80 9.73
CA ALA A 16 88.86 -32.01 8.46
C ALA A 16 88.06 -33.33 8.44
N ILE A 17 88.63 -34.43 8.92
CA ILE A 17 87.94 -35.73 9.04
C ILE A 17 86.73 -35.62 9.97
N SER A 18 86.87 -34.92 11.10
CA SER A 18 85.77 -34.71 12.05
C SER A 18 84.63 -33.88 11.45
N VAL A 19 84.94 -32.84 10.67
CA VAL A 19 83.95 -32.02 9.95
C VAL A 19 83.23 -32.82 8.87
N VAL A 20 83.97 -33.63 8.10
CA VAL A 20 83.39 -34.50 7.06
C VAL A 20 82.49 -35.56 7.69
N LEU A 21 82.92 -36.21 8.79
CA LEU A 21 82.10 -37.20 9.50
C LEU A 21 80.84 -36.56 10.11
N PHE A 22 80.96 -35.35 10.67
CA PHE A 22 79.82 -34.58 11.17
C PHE A 22 78.82 -34.24 10.05
N LEU A 23 79.30 -33.75 8.90
CA LEU A 23 78.47 -33.47 7.73
C LEU A 23 77.83 -34.75 7.16
N ALA A 24 78.55 -35.88 7.13
CA ALA A 24 78.02 -37.14 6.65
C ALA A 24 76.86 -37.65 7.53
N ILE A 25 76.93 -37.47 8.85
CA ILE A 25 75.89 -37.92 9.78
C ILE A 25 74.74 -36.90 9.89
N PHE A 26 75.05 -35.61 10.05
CA PHE A 26 74.06 -34.57 10.35
C PHE A 26 73.62 -33.72 9.15
N GLY A 27 74.43 -33.65 8.09
CA GLY A 27 74.17 -32.79 6.93
C GLY A 27 72.82 -33.08 6.26
N ARG A 28 72.46 -34.36 6.12
CA ARG A 28 71.16 -34.75 5.55
C ARG A 28 69.98 -34.28 6.40
N LYS A 29 70.10 -34.31 7.73
CA LYS A 29 69.05 -33.89 8.66
C LYS A 29 68.89 -32.37 8.66
N VAL A 30 70.00 -31.63 8.65
CA VAL A 30 70.01 -30.16 8.55
C VAL A 30 69.41 -29.71 7.22
N TRP A 31 69.85 -30.32 6.10
CA TRP A 31 69.30 -30.00 4.78
C TRP A 31 67.80 -30.28 4.69
N ALA A 32 67.36 -31.46 5.15
CA ALA A 32 65.94 -31.81 5.16
C ALA A 32 65.09 -30.86 6.01
N ALA A 33 65.58 -30.43 7.17
CA ALA A 33 64.87 -29.48 8.03
C ALA A 33 64.74 -28.09 7.35
N LEU A 34 65.81 -27.61 6.71
CA LEU A 34 65.79 -26.33 5.99
C LEU A 34 64.85 -26.36 4.79
N THR A 35 64.87 -27.43 3.98
CA THR A 35 63.94 -27.55 2.84
C THR A 35 62.50 -27.66 3.31
N GLN A 36 62.23 -28.44 4.36
CA GLN A 36 60.88 -28.55 4.93
C GLN A 36 60.33 -27.21 5.44
N MET A 37 61.16 -26.38 6.07
CA MET A 37 60.73 -25.04 6.52
C MET A 37 60.42 -24.11 5.35
N LEU A 38 61.25 -24.14 4.29
CA LEU A 38 61.02 -23.34 3.09
C LEU A 38 59.76 -23.79 2.34
N ASP A 39 59.56 -25.10 2.20
CA ASP A 39 58.37 -25.68 1.57
C ASP A 39 57.11 -25.35 2.38
N ALA A 40 57.15 -25.48 3.71
CA ALA A 40 56.03 -25.12 4.58
C ALA A 40 55.66 -23.64 4.44
N ARG A 41 56.66 -22.75 4.35
CA ARG A 41 56.42 -21.32 4.13
C ARG A 41 55.85 -21.04 2.73
N ALA A 42 56.36 -21.73 1.70
CA ALA A 42 55.86 -21.59 0.34
C ALA A 42 54.39 -22.05 0.23
N GLU A 43 54.03 -23.16 0.86
CA GLU A 43 52.66 -23.66 0.89
C GLU A 43 51.71 -22.78 1.71
N ALA A 44 52.18 -22.22 2.83
CA ALA A 44 51.41 -21.23 3.58
C ALA A 44 51.08 -20.00 2.72
N VAL A 45 52.08 -19.41 2.05
CA VAL A 45 51.90 -18.26 1.16
C VAL A 45 50.99 -18.61 -0.02
N ARG A 46 51.14 -19.80 -0.62
CA ARG A 46 50.24 -20.26 -1.70
C ARG A 46 48.79 -20.37 -1.22
N THR A 47 48.59 -20.90 -0.03
CA THR A 47 47.25 -21.03 0.58
C THR A 47 46.62 -19.67 0.84
N GLU A 48 47.37 -18.74 1.44
CA GLU A 48 46.92 -17.37 1.69
C GLU A 48 46.57 -16.64 0.38
N LEU A 49 47.40 -16.77 -0.66
CA LEU A 49 47.12 -16.18 -1.98
C LEU A 49 45.89 -16.81 -2.64
N ALA A 50 45.71 -18.12 -2.53
CA ALA A 50 44.53 -18.81 -3.05
C ALA A 50 43.25 -18.36 -2.33
N GLU A 51 43.32 -18.19 -1.01
CA GLU A 51 42.20 -17.69 -0.21
C GLU A 51 41.90 -16.21 -0.53
N ALA A 52 42.91 -15.36 -0.62
CA ALA A 52 42.74 -13.97 -1.02
C ALA A 52 42.11 -13.85 -2.43
N ALA A 53 42.56 -14.67 -3.38
CA ALA A 53 41.97 -14.72 -4.72
C ALA A 53 40.51 -15.21 -4.69
N ARG A 54 40.19 -16.19 -3.82
CA ARG A 54 38.82 -16.66 -3.62
C ARG A 54 37.93 -15.56 -3.04
N LEU A 55 38.36 -14.92 -1.96
CA LEU A 55 37.64 -13.82 -1.31
C LEU A 55 37.41 -12.66 -2.27
N ARG A 56 38.40 -12.33 -3.10
CA ARG A 56 38.23 -11.29 -4.13
C ARG A 56 37.17 -11.68 -5.16
N ARG A 57 37.16 -12.92 -5.64
CA ARG A 57 36.11 -13.40 -6.57
C ARG A 57 34.73 -13.40 -5.92
N GLU A 58 34.62 -13.80 -4.66
CA GLU A 58 33.37 -13.76 -3.90
C GLU A 58 32.88 -12.32 -3.74
N ALA A 59 33.77 -11.37 -3.40
CA ALA A 59 33.44 -9.96 -3.29
C ALA A 59 33.02 -9.34 -4.64
N GLU A 60 33.71 -9.67 -5.73
CA GLU A 60 33.34 -9.24 -7.08
C GLU A 60 31.95 -9.79 -7.47
N ALA A 61 31.66 -11.07 -7.18
CA ALA A 61 30.36 -11.67 -7.42
C ALA A 61 29.25 -11.01 -6.59
N MET A 62 29.49 -10.75 -5.30
CA MET A 62 28.55 -10.05 -4.42
C MET A 62 28.29 -8.62 -4.91
N LEU A 63 29.31 -7.92 -5.43
CA LEU A 63 29.16 -6.58 -5.95
C LEU A 63 28.27 -6.56 -7.20
N GLU A 64 28.49 -7.48 -8.14
CA GLU A 64 27.66 -7.59 -9.33
C GLU A 64 26.21 -7.98 -8.99
N GLU A 65 26.02 -8.90 -8.06
CA GLU A 65 24.69 -9.24 -7.57
C GLU A 65 24.00 -8.03 -6.91
N ALA A 66 24.71 -7.26 -6.08
CA ALA A 66 24.19 -6.07 -5.44
C ALA A 66 23.81 -4.99 -6.46
N LYS A 67 24.62 -4.79 -7.52
CA LYS A 67 24.31 -3.88 -8.63
C LYS A 67 23.05 -4.31 -9.37
N LEU A 68 22.93 -5.60 -9.68
CA LEU A 68 21.73 -6.15 -10.35
C LEU A 68 20.49 -5.97 -9.48
N ARG A 69 20.57 -6.34 -8.19
CA ARG A 69 19.48 -6.16 -7.22
C ARG A 69 19.07 -4.70 -7.10
N ARG A 70 20.03 -3.77 -7.05
CA ARG A 70 19.76 -2.33 -7.04
C ARG A 70 19.01 -1.89 -8.29
N HIS A 71 19.44 -2.34 -9.47
CA HIS A 71 18.78 -1.98 -10.72
C HIS A 71 17.34 -2.50 -10.77
N VAL A 72 17.12 -3.78 -10.41
CA VAL A 72 15.77 -4.37 -10.35
C VAL A 72 14.89 -3.63 -9.33
N ALA A 73 15.43 -3.29 -8.15
CA ALA A 73 14.69 -2.55 -7.14
C ALA A 73 14.29 -1.14 -7.63
N LEU A 74 15.16 -0.45 -8.37
CA LEU A 74 14.83 0.85 -8.97
C LEU A 74 13.73 0.73 -10.04
N GLN A 75 13.80 -0.29 -10.89
CA GLN A 75 12.76 -0.55 -11.89
C GLN A 75 11.42 -0.89 -11.22
N GLU A 76 11.43 -1.69 -10.17
CA GLU A 76 10.23 -2.04 -9.43
C GLU A 76 9.63 -0.83 -8.71
N ALA A 77 10.47 -0.01 -8.07
CA ALA A 77 10.03 1.24 -7.46
C ALA A 77 9.37 2.17 -8.49
N GLN A 78 9.95 2.28 -9.69
CA GLN A 78 9.36 3.07 -10.78
C GLN A 78 8.00 2.53 -11.21
N ARG A 79 7.86 1.20 -11.37
CA ARG A 79 6.56 0.57 -11.69
C ARG A 79 5.52 0.80 -10.59
N VAL A 80 5.92 0.70 -9.32
CA VAL A 80 5.04 0.97 -8.18
C VAL A 80 4.56 2.42 -8.21
N LEU A 81 5.45 3.38 -8.50
CA LEU A 81 5.08 4.79 -8.62
C LEU A 81 4.12 5.05 -9.79
N GLU A 82 4.37 4.46 -10.96
CA GLU A 82 3.48 4.58 -12.12
C GLU A 82 2.11 3.96 -11.87
N GLY A 83 2.08 2.78 -11.23
CA GLY A 83 0.85 2.12 -10.81
C GLY A 83 0.07 2.96 -9.79
N ALA A 84 0.75 3.52 -8.79
CA ALA A 84 0.15 4.37 -7.78
C ALA A 84 -0.43 5.66 -8.38
N GLN A 85 0.26 6.30 -9.34
CA GLN A 85 -0.25 7.49 -10.04
C GLN A 85 -1.50 7.16 -10.87
N THR A 86 -1.47 6.05 -11.60
CA THR A 86 -2.62 5.60 -12.40
C THR A 86 -3.82 5.30 -11.53
N GLU A 87 -3.61 4.60 -10.41
CA GLU A 87 -4.68 4.27 -9.48
C GLU A 87 -5.22 5.52 -8.76
N ALA A 88 -4.35 6.46 -8.37
CA ALA A 88 -4.76 7.73 -7.79
C ALA A 88 -5.62 8.55 -8.77
N ALA A 89 -5.25 8.59 -10.04
CA ALA A 89 -6.04 9.25 -11.08
C ALA A 89 -7.42 8.59 -11.22
N ARG A 90 -7.47 7.26 -11.29
CA ARG A 90 -8.72 6.48 -11.38
C ARG A 90 -9.64 6.72 -10.19
N VAL A 91 -9.10 6.69 -8.96
CA VAL A 91 -9.86 6.95 -7.73
C VAL A 91 -10.37 8.38 -7.68
N THR A 92 -9.57 9.35 -8.13
CA THR A 92 -9.99 10.75 -8.18
C THR A 92 -11.13 10.94 -9.18
N GLU A 93 -11.04 10.34 -10.36
CA GLU A 93 -12.10 10.39 -11.37
C GLU A 93 -13.39 9.73 -10.88
N SER A 94 -13.30 8.53 -10.29
CA SER A 94 -14.48 7.85 -9.76
C SER A 94 -15.11 8.62 -8.60
N ALA A 95 -14.31 9.17 -7.69
CA ALA A 95 -14.80 9.98 -6.58
C ALA A 95 -15.48 11.26 -7.07
N ALA A 96 -14.93 11.92 -8.10
CA ALA A 96 -15.55 13.09 -8.72
C ALA A 96 -16.90 12.74 -9.36
N ALA A 97 -16.97 11.63 -10.10
CA ALA A 97 -18.20 11.15 -10.72
C ALA A 97 -19.28 10.80 -9.67
N GLU A 98 -18.90 10.11 -8.59
CA GLU A 98 -19.80 9.78 -7.48
C GLU A 98 -20.29 11.02 -6.74
N ALA A 99 -19.40 11.98 -6.49
CA ALA A 99 -19.75 13.25 -5.87
C ALA A 99 -20.75 14.05 -6.72
N ALA A 100 -20.53 14.13 -8.04
CA ALA A 100 -21.44 14.78 -8.98
C ALA A 100 -22.81 14.07 -9.01
N ALA A 101 -22.82 12.74 -9.05
CA ALA A 101 -24.06 11.96 -9.00
C ALA A 101 -24.82 12.16 -7.67
N SER A 102 -24.11 12.22 -6.55
CA SER A 102 -24.69 12.51 -5.23
C SER A 102 -25.28 13.91 -5.15
N ALA A 103 -24.58 14.92 -5.67
CA ALA A 103 -25.07 16.29 -5.76
C ALA A 103 -26.36 16.37 -6.58
N LYS A 104 -26.40 15.74 -7.76
CA LYS A 104 -27.60 15.69 -8.61
C LYS A 104 -28.78 14.99 -7.94
N ARG A 105 -28.54 13.90 -7.19
CA ARG A 105 -29.60 13.24 -6.40
C ARG A 105 -30.13 14.16 -5.30
N ARG A 106 -29.26 14.88 -4.59
CA ARG A 106 -29.65 15.82 -3.53
C ARG A 106 -30.44 17.00 -4.09
N GLU A 107 -30.00 17.54 -5.22
CA GLU A 107 -30.72 18.59 -5.94
C GLU A 107 -32.13 18.11 -6.31
N ARG A 108 -32.25 16.91 -6.91
CA ARG A 108 -33.55 16.35 -7.26
C ARG A 108 -34.45 16.17 -6.05
N MET A 109 -33.94 15.62 -4.95
CA MET A 109 -34.70 15.47 -3.70
C MET A 109 -35.14 16.82 -3.14
N ALA A 110 -34.32 17.87 -3.25
CA ALA A 110 -34.70 19.21 -2.80
C ALA A 110 -35.82 19.78 -3.67
N ILE A 111 -35.72 19.65 -4.99
CA ILE A 111 -36.77 20.09 -5.93
C ILE A 111 -38.08 19.34 -5.66
N ASP A 112 -38.03 18.02 -5.50
CA ASP A 112 -39.22 17.21 -5.24
C ASP A 112 -39.87 17.59 -3.88
N ARG A 113 -39.05 17.93 -2.87
CA ARG A 113 -39.55 18.45 -1.57
C ARG A 113 -40.18 19.83 -1.69
N ILE A 114 -39.58 20.74 -2.47
CA ILE A 114 -40.15 22.06 -2.73
C ILE A 114 -41.50 21.91 -3.41
N ALA A 115 -41.60 21.11 -4.47
CA ALA A 115 -42.86 20.86 -5.17
C ALA A 115 -43.94 20.27 -4.26
N ALA A 116 -43.56 19.34 -3.38
CA ALA A 116 -44.49 18.78 -2.40
C ALA A 116 -44.96 19.83 -1.37
N ALA A 117 -44.06 20.70 -0.89
CA ALA A 117 -44.38 21.78 0.03
C ALA A 117 -45.26 22.86 -0.61
N GLU A 118 -44.99 23.22 -1.87
CA GLU A 118 -45.83 24.15 -2.65
C GLU A 118 -47.25 23.61 -2.80
N LYS A 119 -47.39 22.34 -3.15
CA LYS A 119 -48.71 21.71 -3.24
C LYS A 119 -49.45 21.73 -1.90
N ALA A 120 -48.76 21.37 -0.82
CA ALA A 120 -49.33 21.38 0.53
C ALA A 120 -49.78 22.79 0.94
N ALA A 121 -48.98 23.83 0.67
CA ALA A 121 -49.32 25.21 0.97
C ALA A 121 -50.54 25.70 0.15
N VAL A 122 -50.63 25.33 -1.13
CA VAL A 122 -51.80 25.66 -1.96
C VAL A 122 -53.06 24.99 -1.43
N ASP A 123 -52.96 23.71 -1.03
CA ASP A 123 -54.10 22.97 -0.48
C ASP A 123 -54.53 23.56 0.89
N GLU A 124 -53.59 23.98 1.73
CA GLU A 124 -53.85 24.67 3.00
C GLU A 124 -54.62 25.99 2.76
N VAL A 125 -54.14 26.84 1.85
CA VAL A 125 -54.83 28.10 1.50
C VAL A 125 -56.26 27.84 1.00
N ARG A 126 -56.47 26.79 0.19
CA ARG A 126 -57.80 26.42 -0.30
C ARG A 126 -58.73 25.99 0.82
N ILE A 127 -58.23 25.19 1.78
CA ILE A 127 -59.00 24.76 2.95
C ILE A 127 -59.39 25.98 3.78
N THR A 128 -58.44 26.86 4.12
CA THR A 128 -58.73 28.08 4.88
C THR A 128 -59.73 28.99 4.15
N ALA A 129 -59.59 29.15 2.82
CA ALA A 129 -60.54 29.94 2.03
C ALA A 129 -61.95 29.32 2.04
N ALA A 130 -62.06 27.99 1.96
CA ALA A 130 -63.34 27.28 2.04
C ALA A 130 -63.99 27.42 3.43
N GLU A 131 -63.20 27.37 4.50
CA GLU A 131 -63.66 27.61 5.87
C GLU A 131 -64.20 29.03 6.04
N VAL A 132 -63.45 30.04 5.58
CA VAL A 132 -63.86 31.46 5.63
C VAL A 132 -65.13 31.69 4.81
N ALA A 133 -65.20 31.13 3.59
CA ALA A 133 -66.39 31.23 2.75
C ALA A 133 -67.62 30.58 3.38
N THR A 134 -67.44 29.41 4.02
CA THR A 134 -68.52 28.69 4.71
C THR A 134 -69.00 29.47 5.95
N ALA A 135 -68.07 30.06 6.72
CA ALA A 135 -68.40 30.90 7.86
C ALA A 135 -69.18 32.16 7.41
N ALA A 136 -68.72 32.85 6.37
CA ALA A 136 -69.41 34.02 5.81
C ALA A 136 -70.81 33.64 5.27
N ALA A 137 -70.93 32.51 4.57
CA ALA A 137 -72.23 32.01 4.11
C ALA A 137 -73.18 31.72 5.27
N ARG A 138 -72.69 31.13 6.36
CA ARG A 138 -73.47 30.87 7.58
C ARG A 138 -73.99 32.17 8.21
N ASP A 139 -73.15 33.21 8.29
CA ASP A 139 -73.54 34.52 8.83
C ASP A 139 -74.59 35.19 7.94
N VAL A 140 -74.39 35.20 6.62
CA VAL A 140 -75.36 35.76 5.67
C VAL A 140 -76.70 35.03 5.74
N ILE A 141 -76.68 33.69 5.80
CA ILE A 141 -77.91 32.89 5.99
C ILE A 141 -78.58 33.29 7.32
N GLY A 142 -77.83 33.38 8.42
CA GLY A 142 -78.36 33.79 9.72
C GLY A 142 -79.02 35.18 9.71
N GLN A 143 -78.51 36.11 8.90
CA GLN A 143 -79.07 37.46 8.76
C GLN A 143 -80.26 37.55 7.80
N THR A 144 -80.36 36.65 6.81
CA THR A 144 -81.36 36.71 5.73
C THR A 144 -82.48 35.68 5.86
N LEU A 145 -82.34 34.68 6.74
CA LEU A 145 -83.33 33.63 6.94
C LEU A 145 -84.58 34.20 7.62
N THR A 146 -85.67 34.26 6.86
CA THR A 146 -87.01 34.62 7.36
C THR A 146 -87.81 33.36 7.69
N ALA A 147 -88.80 33.48 8.58
CA ALA A 147 -89.64 32.35 8.98
C ALA A 147 -90.35 31.66 7.79
N GLU A 148 -90.75 32.42 6.76
CA GLU A 148 -91.32 31.88 5.53
C GLU A 148 -90.32 31.15 4.63
N ALA A 149 -89.05 31.57 4.63
CA ALA A 149 -88.00 30.89 3.88
C ALA A 149 -87.61 29.56 4.55
N ASP A 150 -87.58 29.54 5.88
CA ASP A 150 -87.27 28.35 6.69
C ASP A 150 -88.35 27.28 6.55
N LEU A 151 -89.64 27.63 6.68
CA LEU A 151 -90.77 26.72 6.45
C LEU A 151 -90.74 26.10 5.03
N ARG A 152 -90.45 26.90 4.00
CA ARG A 152 -90.29 26.42 2.62
C ARG A 152 -89.09 25.50 2.41
N LEU A 153 -88.07 25.58 3.26
CA LEU A 153 -86.90 24.69 3.26
C LEU A 153 -87.25 23.35 3.88
N VAL A 154 -87.99 23.36 5.00
CA VAL A 154 -88.51 22.16 5.67
C VAL A 154 -89.46 21.38 4.76
N GLU A 155 -90.43 22.04 4.12
CA GLU A 155 -91.35 21.37 3.18
C GLU A 155 -90.61 20.75 1.99
N ARG A 156 -89.58 21.42 1.44
CA ARG A 156 -88.74 20.86 0.38
C ARG A 156 -87.93 19.65 0.85
N ALA A 157 -87.33 19.70 2.05
CA ALA A 157 -86.61 18.58 2.62
C ALA A 157 -87.53 17.36 2.82
N ILE A 158 -88.74 17.58 3.34
CA ILE A 158 -89.76 16.54 3.49
C ILE A 158 -90.16 15.97 2.12
N GLY A 159 -90.32 16.83 1.11
CA GLY A 159 -90.63 16.42 -0.26
C GLY A 159 -89.54 15.62 -0.97
N GLN A 160 -88.27 15.73 -0.55
CA GLN A 160 -87.13 15.02 -1.15
C GLN A 160 -86.79 13.68 -0.47
N LEU A 161 -87.24 13.44 0.76
CA LEU A 161 -87.08 12.16 1.47
C LEU A 161 -87.51 10.93 0.64
N PRO A 162 -88.64 10.93 -0.09
CA PRO A 162 -89.08 9.79 -0.89
C PRO A 162 -88.19 9.50 -2.12
N ALA A 163 -87.37 10.45 -2.55
CA ALA A 163 -86.42 10.26 -3.65
C ALA A 163 -85.09 9.68 -3.14
N ALA A 164 -84.57 10.18 -2.02
CA ALA A 164 -83.33 9.71 -1.43
C ALA A 164 -83.42 8.26 -0.93
N LEU A 165 -84.56 7.88 -0.34
CA LEU A 165 -84.82 6.52 0.15
C LEU A 165 -85.07 5.47 -0.97
N ARG A 166 -85.14 5.89 -2.23
CA ARG A 166 -85.23 4.98 -3.40
C ARG A 166 -83.87 4.66 -4.03
N THR A 167 -82.83 5.41 -3.66
CA THR A 167 -81.45 5.30 -4.19
C THR A 167 -80.46 4.70 -3.18
N ALA A 168 -80.94 4.29 -2.00
CA ALA A 168 -80.23 3.44 -1.05
C ALA A 168 -80.82 2.02 -1.10
#